data_AF-A0A968GC80-F1
#
_entry.id   AF-A0A968GC80-F1
#
_cell.length_a   1.000
_cell.length_b   1.000
_cell.length_c   1.000
_cell.angle_alpha   90.00
_cell.angle_beta   90.00
_cell.angle_gamma   90.00
#
_symmetry.space_group_name_H-M   'P 1'
#
loop_
_entity.id
_entity.type
_entity.pdbx_description
1 polymer ?
#
loop_
_entity_poly.entity_id
_entity_poly.type
_entity_poly.pdbx_seq_one_letter_code
_entity_poly.pdbx_strand_id
1 'polypeptide(L)'
;MKKLLKKLLKKVGNVAFYDIQFELQQQQSELYQEIEKLHKKGLDLANQLKAQELELYNQIIIQFEALTKKGFDHYSELNSQIKESNEKSLDYYNKLTNQLKESNEKGLDYYNKLTNQLKESNEKGLDYYNKLVNQLKTQELEQYNQIKELKEKGLDHYHKLNTQLKELDEKKLLPLTYEVQNTKSLLMIISLTQYYDLEEASTYAMMQDILRYERQYGTLPNLFIPTTFIDKLFYRKYIQSYHHAEYAILADKYRVRSYVEEKIGAEHLIPLLNFFESVEELAQDIQKNRHLYKNVVIKANHSWNMTYFITDTFTDEQIMTLLSHATHWLSVNHSLRSYEPHYHNIKPGIIVEQMIGKGIKDNTSQFSILDDYRIYAFRQPDNSMQYLIHLTSRENNQDQEYRSYYLNNLNECYIDDSLSKIDTYQQKKLTPDLHLLLSQMLILSDKLLSGIDFARIDWYYDNEKIFFSEFTLTPAAGRMPRKFFPPELMKHMSEMWHLDSSLNK
;
A
#
# COMPACT_ATOMS: atom_id res chain seq x y z
N MET A 1 30.35 11.48 -21.56
CA MET A 1 28.97 11.75 -22.01
C MET A 1 28.57 11.08 -23.34
N LYS A 2 29.15 11.41 -24.51
CA LYS A 2 28.76 10.84 -25.83
C LYS A 2 28.72 9.30 -25.92
N LYS A 3 29.61 8.55 -25.25
CA LYS A 3 29.56 7.07 -25.19
C LYS A 3 28.37 6.55 -24.36
N LEU A 4 28.03 7.23 -23.27
CA LEU A 4 26.90 6.89 -22.40
C LEU A 4 25.58 7.26 -23.07
N LEU A 5 25.52 8.46 -23.67
CA LEU A 5 24.43 8.89 -24.55
C LEU A 5 24.28 7.92 -25.72
N LYS A 6 25.36 7.48 -26.38
CA LYS A 6 25.30 6.42 -27.41
C LYS A 6 24.85 5.08 -26.87
N LYS A 7 25.17 4.70 -25.61
CA LYS A 7 24.71 3.45 -25.00
C LYS A 7 23.21 3.51 -24.67
N LEU A 8 22.73 4.64 -24.16
CA LEU A 8 21.31 4.90 -23.91
C LEU A 8 20.54 5.08 -25.21
N LEU A 9 21.04 5.85 -26.17
CA LEU A 9 20.52 5.99 -27.54
C LEU A 9 20.64 4.70 -28.35
N LYS A 10 21.49 3.74 -27.98
CA LYS A 10 21.50 2.39 -28.56
C LYS A 10 20.50 1.46 -27.87
N LYS A 11 20.21 1.66 -26.58
CA LYS A 11 19.04 1.07 -25.90
C LYS A 11 17.73 1.61 -26.49
N VAL A 12 17.63 2.93 -26.68
CA VAL A 12 16.48 3.64 -27.25
C VAL A 12 16.40 3.47 -28.78
N GLY A 13 17.52 3.41 -29.49
CA GLY A 13 17.59 3.32 -30.96
C GLY A 13 17.57 1.90 -31.51
N ASN A 14 17.73 0.87 -30.66
CA ASN A 14 17.33 -0.50 -31.01
C ASN A 14 15.82 -0.72 -30.85
N VAL A 15 15.11 0.23 -30.24
CA VAL A 15 13.65 0.25 -30.14
C VAL A 15 13.19 1.24 -31.21
N ALA A 16 12.82 0.74 -32.38
CA ALA A 16 12.28 1.54 -33.47
C ALA A 16 11.02 2.28 -32.96
N PHE A 17 11.18 3.52 -32.48
CA PHE A 17 10.15 4.22 -31.71
C PHE A 17 8.81 4.33 -32.46
N TYR A 18 8.85 4.58 -33.78
CA TYR A 18 7.64 4.64 -34.60
C TYR A 18 7.10 3.26 -34.97
N ASP A 19 7.98 2.30 -35.32
CA ASP A 19 7.54 0.97 -35.71
C ASP A 19 7.04 0.17 -34.51
N ILE A 20 7.65 0.32 -33.33
CA ILE A 20 7.22 -0.29 -32.08
C ILE A 20 6.02 0.46 -31.52
N GLN A 21 5.92 1.79 -31.57
CA GLN A 21 4.68 2.47 -31.16
C GLN A 21 3.50 2.11 -32.09
N PHE A 22 3.75 1.95 -33.40
CA PHE A 22 2.75 1.54 -34.38
C PHE A 22 2.40 0.05 -34.24
N GLU A 23 3.39 -0.84 -34.11
CA GLU A 23 3.18 -2.27 -33.80
C GLU A 23 2.52 -2.44 -32.43
N LEU A 24 2.83 -1.60 -31.44
CA LEU A 24 2.16 -1.61 -30.14
C LEU A 24 0.74 -1.11 -30.24
N GLN A 25 0.46 -0.05 -31.00
CA GLN A 25 -0.91 0.40 -31.25
C GLN A 25 -1.71 -0.65 -32.04
N GLN A 26 -1.08 -1.32 -33.01
CA GLN A 26 -1.65 -2.45 -33.75
C GLN A 26 -1.93 -3.62 -32.81
N GLN A 27 -0.93 -4.11 -32.06
CA GLN A 27 -1.07 -5.22 -31.12
C GLN A 27 -2.05 -4.91 -29.99
N GLN A 28 -2.04 -3.67 -29.48
CA GLN A 28 -3.00 -3.21 -28.48
C GLN A 28 -4.42 -3.13 -29.06
N SER A 29 -4.57 -2.67 -30.29
CA SER A 29 -5.87 -2.64 -31.00
C SER A 29 -6.38 -4.06 -31.30
N GLU A 30 -5.54 -4.95 -31.82
CA GLU A 30 -5.86 -6.36 -32.06
C GLU A 30 -6.23 -7.06 -30.75
N LEU A 31 -5.52 -6.76 -29.67
CA LEU A 31 -5.81 -7.32 -28.36
C LEU A 31 -7.10 -6.75 -27.75
N TYR A 32 -7.38 -5.46 -27.91
CA TYR A 32 -8.67 -4.88 -27.50
C TYR A 32 -9.82 -5.52 -28.28
N GLN A 33 -9.65 -5.78 -29.58
CA GLN A 33 -10.63 -6.52 -30.38
C GLN A 33 -10.80 -7.96 -29.89
N GLU A 34 -9.72 -8.62 -29.44
CA GLU A 34 -9.78 -9.96 -28.87
C GLU A 34 -10.48 -9.98 -27.50
N ILE A 35 -10.18 -9.02 -26.63
CA ILE A 35 -10.86 -8.80 -25.35
C ILE A 35 -12.35 -8.51 -25.57
N GLU A 36 -12.69 -7.63 -26.52
CA GLU A 36 -14.07 -7.31 -26.85
C GLU A 36 -14.81 -8.52 -27.41
N LYS A 37 -14.15 -9.34 -28.24
CA LYS A 37 -14.69 -10.61 -28.75
C LYS A 37 -14.92 -11.64 -27.65
N LEU A 38 -14.00 -11.74 -26.68
CA LEU A 38 -14.13 -12.62 -25.52
C LEU A 38 -15.21 -12.14 -24.55
N HIS A 39 -15.28 -10.83 -24.30
CA HIS A 39 -16.33 -10.20 -23.49
C HIS A 39 -17.71 -10.39 -24.12
N LYS A 40 -17.82 -10.20 -25.44
CA LYS A 40 -19.06 -10.46 -26.20
C LYS A 40 -19.47 -11.93 -26.13
N LYS A 41 -18.53 -12.87 -26.29
CA LYS A 41 -18.80 -14.31 -26.10
C LYS A 41 -19.27 -14.64 -24.68
N GLY A 42 -18.66 -14.03 -23.67
CA GLY A 42 -19.08 -14.18 -22.27
C GLY A 42 -20.48 -13.62 -22.02
N LEU A 43 -20.81 -12.46 -22.60
CA LEU A 43 -22.12 -11.85 -22.52
C LEU A 43 -23.19 -12.67 -23.26
N ASP A 44 -22.88 -13.18 -24.45
CA ASP A 44 -23.76 -14.06 -25.22
C ASP A 44 -24.04 -15.35 -24.45
N LEU A 45 -23.03 -15.95 -23.82
CA LEU A 45 -23.19 -17.14 -22.99
C LEU A 45 -24.04 -16.85 -21.74
N ALA A 46 -23.81 -15.72 -21.06
CA ALA A 46 -24.61 -15.30 -19.91
C ALA A 46 -26.09 -15.06 -20.30
N ASN A 47 -26.33 -14.46 -21.47
CA ASN A 47 -27.68 -14.25 -22.00
C ASN A 47 -28.36 -15.56 -22.40
N GLN A 48 -27.62 -16.51 -22.99
CA GLN A 48 -28.12 -17.85 -23.30
C GLN A 48 -28.52 -18.61 -22.03
N LEU A 49 -27.68 -18.57 -21.00
CA LEU A 49 -27.97 -19.19 -19.71
C LEU A 49 -29.20 -18.56 -19.04
N LYS A 50 -29.33 -17.22 -19.11
CA LYS A 50 -30.50 -16.50 -18.59
C LYS A 50 -31.78 -16.82 -19.36
N ALA A 51 -31.68 -17.01 -20.68
CA ALA A 51 -32.82 -17.41 -21.51
C ALA A 51 -33.26 -18.84 -21.20
N GLN A 52 -32.33 -19.78 -21.03
CA GLN A 52 -32.60 -21.16 -20.62
C GLN A 52 -33.23 -21.22 -19.22
N GLU A 53 -32.73 -20.41 -18.28
CA GLU A 53 -33.30 -20.29 -16.94
C GLU A 53 -34.75 -19.77 -17.01
N LEU A 54 -35.02 -18.74 -17.81
CA LEU A 54 -36.37 -18.18 -17.98
C LEU A 54 -37.33 -19.17 -18.66
N GLU A 55 -36.88 -19.89 -19.68
CA GLU A 55 -37.66 -20.93 -20.35
C GLU A 55 -38.05 -22.06 -19.38
N LEU A 56 -37.09 -22.48 -18.55
CA LEU A 56 -37.34 -23.48 -17.51
C LEU A 56 -38.33 -22.99 -16.45
N TYR A 57 -38.19 -21.74 -15.97
CA TYR A 57 -39.18 -21.13 -15.07
C TYR A 57 -40.58 -21.12 -15.67
N ASN A 58 -40.71 -20.77 -16.95
CA ASN A 58 -41.99 -20.77 -17.63
C ASN A 58 -42.58 -22.19 -17.77
N GLN A 59 -41.74 -23.20 -18.04
CA GLN A 59 -42.19 -24.60 -18.08
C GLN A 59 -42.67 -25.08 -16.70
N ILE A 60 -41.97 -24.72 -15.62
CA ILE A 60 -42.38 -25.01 -14.24
C ILE A 60 -43.72 -24.35 -13.93
N ILE A 61 -43.89 -23.06 -14.29
CA ILE A 61 -45.15 -22.33 -14.08
C ILE A 61 -46.30 -22.99 -14.85
N ILE A 62 -46.11 -23.32 -16.13
CA ILE A 62 -47.14 -23.99 -16.94
C ILE A 62 -47.53 -25.35 -16.34
N GLN A 63 -46.55 -26.14 -15.89
CA GLN A 63 -46.81 -27.42 -15.24
C GLN A 63 -47.55 -27.24 -13.92
N PHE A 64 -47.15 -26.25 -13.12
CA PHE A 64 -47.81 -25.91 -11.86
C PHE A 64 -49.26 -25.45 -12.08
N GLU A 65 -49.50 -24.57 -13.05
CA GLU A 65 -50.85 -24.12 -13.44
C GLU A 65 -51.71 -25.27 -13.94
N ALA A 66 -51.18 -26.16 -14.78
CA ALA A 66 -51.89 -27.33 -15.29
C ALA A 66 -52.25 -28.32 -14.17
N LEU A 67 -51.35 -28.53 -13.20
CA LEU A 67 -51.58 -29.38 -12.03
C LEU A 67 -52.59 -28.76 -11.07
N THR A 68 -52.51 -27.44 -10.84
CA THR A 68 -53.46 -26.70 -9.99
C THR A 68 -54.85 -26.72 -10.60
N LYS A 69 -54.95 -26.53 -11.93
CA LYS A 69 -56.20 -26.63 -12.69
C LYS A 69 -56.79 -28.04 -12.63
N LYS A 70 -55.99 -29.09 -12.84
CA LYS A 70 -56.46 -30.48 -12.69
C LYS A 70 -56.93 -30.79 -11.26
N GLY A 71 -56.24 -30.29 -10.24
CA GLY A 71 -56.65 -30.42 -8.85
C GLY A 71 -57.96 -29.68 -8.55
N PHE A 72 -58.13 -28.47 -9.10
CA PHE A 72 -59.36 -27.68 -8.97
C PHE A 72 -60.53 -28.30 -9.72
N ASP A 73 -60.32 -28.79 -10.95
CA ASP A 73 -61.32 -29.50 -11.74
C ASP A 73 -61.78 -30.78 -11.02
N HIS A 74 -60.84 -31.54 -10.45
CA HIS A 74 -61.16 -32.74 -9.67
C HIS A 74 -61.91 -32.40 -8.37
N TYR A 75 -61.52 -31.33 -7.67
CA TYR A 75 -62.23 -30.83 -6.48
C TYR A 75 -63.63 -30.31 -6.83
N SER A 76 -63.77 -29.62 -7.96
CA SER A 76 -65.05 -29.10 -8.47
C SER A 76 -65.96 -30.22 -8.93
N GLU A 77 -65.44 -31.25 -9.60
CA GLU A 77 -66.17 -32.45 -9.98
C GLU A 77 -66.58 -33.28 -8.75
N LEU A 78 -65.70 -33.41 -7.75
CA LEU A 78 -66.03 -34.02 -6.46
C LEU A 78 -67.11 -33.21 -5.73
N ASN A 79 -67.03 -31.88 -5.72
CA ASN A 79 -68.05 -31.01 -5.12
C ASN A 79 -69.37 -31.09 -5.90
N SER A 80 -69.33 -31.20 -7.22
CA SER A 80 -70.52 -31.36 -8.07
C SER A 80 -71.17 -32.72 -7.83
N GLN A 81 -70.38 -33.80 -7.72
CA GLN A 81 -70.85 -35.14 -7.33
C GLN A 81 -71.41 -35.17 -5.89
N ILE A 82 -70.80 -34.43 -4.95
CA ILE A 82 -71.33 -34.24 -3.58
C ILE A 82 -72.62 -33.42 -3.60
N LYS A 83 -72.74 -32.42 -4.48
CA LYS A 83 -73.94 -31.59 -4.64
C LYS A 83 -75.08 -32.38 -5.30
N GLU A 84 -74.78 -33.21 -6.30
CA GLU A 84 -75.73 -34.11 -6.98
C GLU A 84 -76.17 -35.27 -6.05
N SER A 85 -75.30 -35.68 -5.13
CA SER A 85 -75.60 -36.59 -4.00
C SER A 85 -76.50 -35.94 -2.94
N ASN A 86 -76.28 -34.65 -2.64
CA ASN A 86 -77.09 -33.88 -1.69
C ASN A 86 -78.44 -33.42 -2.25
N GLU A 87 -78.57 -33.14 -3.55
CA GLU A 87 -79.84 -32.77 -4.19
C GLU A 87 -80.77 -33.98 -4.42
N LYS A 88 -80.26 -35.21 -4.40
CA LYS A 88 -81.07 -36.45 -4.38
C LYS A 88 -81.49 -36.91 -2.98
N SER A 89 -80.97 -36.30 -1.90
CA SER A 89 -81.27 -36.73 -0.53
C SER A 89 -82.33 -35.88 0.19
N LEU A 90 -82.73 -34.71 -0.32
CA LEU A 90 -83.68 -33.84 0.41
C LEU A 90 -85.18 -34.24 0.28
N ASP A 91 -85.58 -34.96 -0.77
CA ASP A 91 -86.96 -35.49 -0.93
C ASP A 91 -87.14 -36.89 -0.30
N TYR A 92 -86.03 -37.61 -0.05
CA TYR A 92 -86.00 -38.91 0.62
C TYR A 92 -86.05 -38.77 2.15
N TYR A 93 -85.40 -37.73 2.70
CA TYR A 93 -85.37 -37.47 4.14
C TYR A 93 -86.77 -37.24 4.75
N ASN A 94 -87.68 -36.56 4.04
CA ASN A 94 -89.06 -36.32 4.53
C ASN A 94 -89.96 -37.57 4.51
N LYS A 95 -89.67 -38.58 3.67
CA LYS A 95 -90.37 -39.88 3.66
C LYS A 95 -89.80 -40.88 4.66
N LEU A 96 -88.51 -40.77 4.99
CA LEU A 96 -87.80 -41.70 5.89
C LEU A 96 -88.04 -41.41 7.39
N THR A 97 -88.33 -40.16 7.78
CA THR A 97 -88.66 -39.80 9.18
C THR A 97 -89.96 -40.47 9.67
N ASN A 98 -90.88 -40.80 8.76
CA ASN A 98 -92.13 -41.50 9.08
C ASN A 98 -92.02 -43.03 9.08
N GLN A 99 -90.92 -43.62 8.59
CA GLN A 99 -90.70 -45.08 8.56
C GLN A 99 -89.65 -45.57 9.58
N LEU A 100 -88.82 -44.66 10.13
CA LEU A 100 -87.82 -44.97 11.18
C LEU A 100 -88.38 -45.04 12.62
N LYS A 101 -89.69 -45.28 12.78
CA LYS A 101 -90.30 -45.52 14.10
C LYS A 101 -90.35 -47.01 14.50
N GLU A 102 -89.90 -47.93 13.65
CA GLU A 102 -89.90 -49.36 13.97
C GLU A 102 -88.59 -50.05 13.58
N SER A 103 -87.79 -50.36 14.61
CA SER A 103 -86.87 -51.51 14.74
C SER A 103 -85.69 -51.71 13.75
N ASN A 104 -84.50 -51.63 14.35
CA ASN A 104 -83.49 -52.69 14.52
C ASN A 104 -82.34 -52.91 13.51
N GLU A 105 -81.12 -52.88 14.07
CA GLU A 105 -79.90 -53.66 13.78
C GLU A 105 -79.27 -53.74 12.36
N LYS A 106 -79.37 -52.70 11.52
CA LYS A 106 -78.54 -52.60 10.28
C LYS A 106 -77.73 -51.31 10.11
N GLY A 107 -77.73 -50.41 11.09
CA GLY A 107 -77.00 -49.13 11.01
C GLY A 107 -75.47 -49.23 11.21
N LEU A 108 -75.00 -50.25 11.94
CA LEU A 108 -73.59 -50.33 12.35
C LEU A 108 -72.65 -50.83 11.22
N ASP A 109 -73.11 -51.72 10.33
CA ASP A 109 -72.33 -52.20 9.17
C ASP A 109 -72.13 -51.10 8.12
N TYR A 110 -73.15 -50.24 7.95
CA TYR A 110 -73.10 -49.12 7.00
C TYR A 110 -72.20 -47.97 7.49
N TYR A 111 -72.25 -47.64 8.78
CA TYR A 111 -71.39 -46.61 9.38
C TYR A 111 -69.91 -47.02 9.34
N ASN A 112 -69.60 -48.31 9.56
CA ASN A 112 -68.24 -48.83 9.45
C ASN A 112 -67.74 -48.88 7.99
N LYS A 113 -68.60 -49.20 7.01
CA LYS A 113 -68.25 -49.12 5.58
C LYS A 113 -67.98 -47.69 5.11
N LEU A 114 -68.80 -46.73 5.54
CA LEU A 114 -68.63 -45.32 5.17
C LEU A 114 -67.35 -44.72 5.80
N THR A 115 -67.06 -45.08 7.06
CA THR A 115 -65.84 -44.63 7.76
C THR A 115 -64.58 -45.26 7.17
N ASN A 116 -64.62 -46.52 6.72
CA ASN A 116 -63.50 -47.16 6.02
C ASN A 116 -63.31 -46.64 4.60
N GLN A 117 -64.39 -46.33 3.86
CA GLN A 117 -64.29 -45.70 2.54
C GLN A 117 -63.77 -44.26 2.61
N LEU A 118 -64.14 -43.50 3.65
CA LEU A 118 -63.58 -42.17 3.93
C LEU A 118 -62.11 -42.24 4.35
N LYS A 119 -61.69 -43.26 5.11
CA LYS A 119 -60.27 -43.50 5.42
C LYS A 119 -59.47 -43.90 4.18
N GLU A 120 -59.97 -44.81 3.35
CA GLU A 120 -59.31 -45.20 2.10
C GLU A 120 -59.25 -44.07 1.06
N SER A 121 -60.26 -43.19 0.97
CA SER A 121 -60.23 -42.06 0.05
C SER A 121 -59.25 -40.97 0.52
N ASN A 122 -59.14 -40.76 1.84
CA ASN A 122 -58.20 -39.80 2.42
C ASN A 122 -56.75 -40.33 2.35
N GLU A 123 -56.53 -41.65 2.54
CA GLU A 123 -55.22 -42.29 2.37
C GLU A 123 -54.78 -42.35 0.89
N LYS A 124 -55.69 -42.62 -0.06
CA LYS A 124 -55.36 -42.57 -1.50
C LYS A 124 -55.09 -41.15 -2.00
N GLY A 125 -55.82 -40.16 -1.48
CA GLY A 125 -55.54 -38.74 -1.74
C GLY A 125 -54.19 -38.31 -1.17
N LEU A 126 -53.85 -38.75 0.04
CA LEU A 126 -52.57 -38.47 0.68
C LEU A 126 -51.40 -39.24 0.00
N ASP A 127 -51.59 -40.48 -0.43
CA ASP A 127 -50.59 -41.26 -1.19
C ASP A 127 -50.37 -40.68 -2.59
N TYR A 128 -51.43 -40.24 -3.29
CA TYR A 128 -51.32 -39.52 -4.55
C TYR A 128 -50.61 -38.18 -4.37
N TYR A 129 -50.98 -37.40 -3.35
CA TYR A 129 -50.32 -36.14 -3.01
C TYR A 129 -48.84 -36.37 -2.65
N ASN A 130 -48.52 -37.38 -1.84
CA ASN A 130 -47.14 -37.70 -1.47
C ASN A 130 -46.32 -38.22 -2.66
N LYS A 131 -46.90 -39.03 -3.56
CA LYS A 131 -46.24 -39.45 -4.80
C LYS A 131 -46.00 -38.28 -5.75
N LEU A 132 -46.98 -37.39 -5.89
CA LEU A 132 -46.86 -36.17 -6.70
C LEU A 132 -45.81 -35.22 -6.12
N VAL A 133 -45.83 -35.00 -4.80
CA VAL A 133 -44.82 -34.18 -4.09
C VAL A 133 -43.44 -34.80 -4.18
N ASN A 134 -43.31 -36.13 -4.08
CA ASN A 134 -42.02 -36.80 -4.25
C ASN A 134 -41.52 -36.74 -5.70
N GLN A 135 -42.39 -36.91 -6.70
CA GLN A 135 -42.03 -36.73 -8.11
C GLN A 135 -41.60 -35.30 -8.42
N LEU A 136 -42.33 -34.30 -7.90
CA LEU A 136 -41.97 -32.89 -8.02
C LEU A 136 -40.63 -32.60 -7.33
N LYS A 137 -40.41 -33.10 -6.11
CA LYS A 137 -39.11 -32.97 -5.41
C LYS A 137 -37.97 -33.62 -6.18
N THR A 138 -38.18 -34.77 -6.80
CA THR A 138 -37.13 -35.44 -7.60
C THR A 138 -36.83 -34.65 -8.89
N GLN A 139 -37.85 -34.14 -9.58
CA GLN A 139 -37.68 -33.32 -10.78
C GLN A 139 -37.05 -31.96 -10.46
N GLU A 140 -37.48 -31.28 -9.39
CA GLU A 140 -36.88 -30.03 -8.91
C GLU A 140 -35.43 -30.25 -8.47
N LEU A 141 -35.10 -31.37 -7.83
CA LEU A 141 -33.74 -31.71 -7.43
C LEU A 141 -32.84 -32.00 -8.64
N GLU A 142 -33.35 -32.71 -9.65
CA GLU A 142 -32.63 -32.99 -10.89
C GLU A 142 -32.37 -31.71 -11.70
N GLN A 143 -33.37 -30.83 -11.80
CA GLN A 143 -33.24 -29.51 -12.43
C GLN A 143 -32.30 -28.59 -11.64
N TYR A 144 -32.38 -28.58 -10.31
CA TYR A 144 -31.46 -27.84 -9.44
C TYR A 144 -30.01 -28.31 -9.64
N ASN A 145 -29.79 -29.62 -9.75
CA ASN A 145 -28.46 -30.18 -10.00
C ASN A 145 -27.93 -29.79 -11.39
N GLN A 146 -28.78 -29.75 -12.42
CA GLN A 146 -28.39 -29.26 -13.76
C GLN A 146 -28.02 -27.76 -13.74
N ILE A 147 -28.80 -26.91 -13.06
CA ILE A 147 -28.50 -25.48 -12.90
C ILE A 147 -27.19 -25.28 -12.12
N LYS A 148 -26.98 -26.07 -11.06
CA LYS A 148 -25.75 -26.05 -10.27
C LYS A 148 -24.54 -26.41 -11.12
N GLU A 149 -24.63 -27.46 -11.94
CA GLU A 149 -23.56 -27.87 -12.85
C GLU A 149 -23.26 -26.80 -13.91
N LEU A 150 -24.28 -26.16 -14.47
CA LEU A 150 -24.11 -25.06 -15.43
C LEU A 150 -23.47 -23.82 -14.79
N LYS A 151 -23.86 -23.48 -13.56
CA LYS A 151 -23.21 -22.40 -12.78
C LYS A 151 -21.74 -22.71 -12.50
N GLU A 152 -21.43 -23.94 -12.10
CA GLU A 152 -20.06 -24.38 -11.84
C GLU A 152 -19.20 -24.32 -13.12
N LYS A 153 -19.73 -24.74 -14.28
CA LYS A 153 -19.07 -24.61 -15.59
C LYS A 153 -18.86 -23.15 -16.01
N GLY A 154 -19.85 -22.28 -15.77
CA GLY A 154 -19.74 -20.84 -16.03
C GLY A 154 -18.68 -20.16 -15.15
N LEU A 155 -18.62 -20.54 -13.88
CA LEU A 155 -17.60 -20.05 -12.94
C LEU A 155 -16.20 -20.50 -13.34
N ASP A 156 -16.03 -21.78 -13.72
CA ASP A 156 -14.76 -22.32 -14.23
C ASP A 156 -14.31 -21.58 -15.51
N HIS A 157 -15.23 -21.28 -16.42
CA HIS A 157 -14.92 -20.50 -17.62
C HIS A 157 -14.50 -19.05 -17.29
N TYR A 158 -15.20 -18.39 -16.34
CA TYR A 158 -14.83 -17.07 -15.84
C TYR A 158 -13.44 -17.06 -15.21
N HIS A 159 -13.13 -18.05 -14.35
CA HIS A 159 -11.83 -18.16 -13.72
C HIS A 159 -10.71 -18.42 -14.73
N LYS A 160 -10.95 -19.27 -15.75
CA LYS A 160 -10.00 -19.50 -16.85
C LYS A 160 -9.75 -18.23 -17.66
N LEU A 161 -10.81 -17.49 -18.01
CA LEU A 161 -10.69 -16.22 -18.72
C LEU A 161 -9.94 -15.16 -17.91
N ASN A 162 -10.24 -15.06 -16.61
CA ASN A 162 -9.57 -14.12 -15.71
C ASN A 162 -8.08 -14.47 -15.50
N THR A 163 -7.76 -15.77 -15.45
CA THR A 163 -6.38 -16.27 -15.42
C THR A 163 -5.65 -15.93 -16.72
N GLN A 164 -6.29 -16.14 -17.88
CA GLN A 164 -5.73 -15.78 -19.19
C GLN A 164 -5.52 -14.26 -19.31
N LEU A 165 -6.47 -13.44 -18.86
CA LEU A 165 -6.34 -11.97 -18.82
C LEU A 165 -5.18 -11.54 -17.93
N LYS A 166 -5.05 -12.13 -16.74
CA LYS A 166 -3.96 -11.84 -15.80
C LYS A 166 -2.59 -12.26 -16.37
N GLU A 167 -2.50 -13.43 -17.00
CA GLU A 167 -1.29 -13.85 -17.70
C GLU A 167 -0.94 -12.94 -18.88
N LEU A 168 -1.94 -12.42 -19.60
CA LEU A 168 -1.75 -11.48 -20.71
C LEU A 168 -1.26 -10.11 -20.21
N ASP A 169 -1.84 -9.64 -19.11
CA ASP A 169 -1.44 -8.40 -18.46
C ASP A 169 0.01 -8.50 -17.95
N GLU A 170 0.34 -9.57 -17.21
CA GLU A 170 1.67 -9.80 -16.63
C GLU A 170 2.76 -10.13 -17.66
N LYS A 171 2.48 -10.95 -18.68
CA LYS A 171 3.49 -11.42 -19.65
C LYS A 171 3.66 -10.52 -20.88
N LYS A 172 2.63 -9.76 -21.28
CA LYS A 172 2.68 -8.91 -22.50
C LYS A 172 2.58 -7.42 -22.18
N LEU A 173 1.55 -6.99 -21.45
CA LEU A 173 1.23 -5.58 -21.25
C LEU A 173 2.17 -4.89 -20.25
N LEU A 174 2.47 -5.53 -19.13
CA LEU A 174 3.33 -4.98 -18.08
C LEU A 174 4.78 -4.75 -18.57
N PRO A 175 5.45 -5.69 -19.27
CA PRO A 175 6.78 -5.45 -19.83
C PRO A 175 6.81 -4.34 -20.89
N LEU A 176 5.82 -4.28 -21.77
CA LEU A 176 5.71 -3.25 -22.82
C LEU A 176 5.45 -1.86 -22.23
N THR A 177 4.56 -1.78 -21.24
CA THR A 177 4.28 -0.55 -20.49
C THR A 177 5.54 -0.08 -19.76
N TYR A 178 6.28 -1.02 -19.17
CA TYR A 178 7.54 -0.75 -18.49
C TYR A 178 8.62 -0.22 -19.47
N GLU A 179 8.74 -0.82 -20.66
CA GLU A 179 9.68 -0.37 -21.69
C GLU A 179 9.35 1.02 -22.24
N VAL A 180 8.07 1.32 -22.49
CA VAL A 180 7.61 2.65 -22.90
C VAL A 180 7.83 3.68 -21.79
N GLN A 181 7.49 3.36 -20.53
CA GLN A 181 7.70 4.24 -19.39
C GLN A 181 9.18 4.49 -19.11
N ASN A 182 10.03 3.48 -19.25
CA ASN A 182 11.48 3.60 -19.13
C ASN A 182 12.05 4.48 -20.25
N THR A 183 11.57 4.32 -21.48
CA THR A 183 11.97 5.14 -22.62
C THR A 183 11.53 6.59 -22.43
N LYS A 184 10.29 6.84 -21.97
CA LYS A 184 9.80 8.18 -21.60
C LYS A 184 10.59 8.77 -20.44
N SER A 185 10.95 7.98 -19.43
CA SER A 185 11.78 8.42 -18.32
C SER A 185 13.19 8.77 -18.80
N LEU A 186 13.79 7.98 -19.68
CA LEU A 186 15.08 8.29 -20.32
C LEU A 186 15.03 9.56 -21.16
N LEU A 187 13.97 9.74 -21.95
CA LEU A 187 13.75 10.96 -22.72
C LEU A 187 13.54 12.16 -21.80
N MET A 188 12.76 12.02 -20.73
CA MET A 188 12.58 13.04 -19.71
C MET A 188 13.92 13.39 -19.07
N ILE A 189 14.72 12.41 -18.65
CA ILE A 189 16.07 12.62 -18.13
C ILE A 189 16.93 13.41 -19.14
N ILE A 190 16.92 13.04 -20.41
CA ILE A 190 17.65 13.77 -21.47
C ILE A 190 17.10 15.20 -21.63
N SER A 191 15.79 15.39 -21.63
CA SER A 191 15.15 16.70 -21.77
C SER A 191 15.44 17.61 -20.56
N LEU A 192 15.43 17.08 -19.33
CA LEU A 192 15.75 17.84 -18.12
C LEU A 192 17.20 18.33 -18.15
N THR A 193 18.13 17.53 -18.68
CA THR A 193 19.53 17.96 -18.84
C THR A 193 19.70 19.10 -19.84
N GLN A 194 18.82 19.18 -20.85
CA GLN A 194 18.81 20.26 -21.84
C GLN A 194 18.05 21.49 -21.36
N TYR A 195 16.96 21.30 -20.62
CA TYR A 195 16.05 22.36 -20.17
C TYR A 195 16.60 23.15 -18.99
N TYR A 196 17.29 22.49 -18.05
CA TYR A 196 17.77 23.13 -16.82
C TYR A 196 19.21 23.66 -16.90
N ASP A 197 19.84 23.65 -18.09
CA ASP A 197 21.25 24.02 -18.29
C ASP A 197 22.17 23.45 -17.18
N LEU A 198 21.87 22.22 -16.74
CA LEU A 198 22.61 21.58 -15.66
C LEU A 198 24.04 21.40 -16.12
N GLU A 199 25.00 21.83 -15.28
CA GLU A 199 26.41 21.58 -15.52
C GLU A 199 26.65 20.12 -15.91
N GLU A 200 27.61 19.87 -16.81
CA GLU A 200 27.90 18.53 -17.34
C GLU A 200 28.10 17.50 -16.20
N ALA A 201 28.68 17.93 -15.08
CA ALA A 201 28.89 17.14 -13.88
C ALA A 201 27.57 16.68 -13.20
N SER A 202 26.60 17.58 -13.04
CA SER A 202 25.29 17.30 -12.41
C SER A 202 24.45 16.37 -13.28
N THR A 203 24.47 16.61 -14.60
CA THR A 203 23.85 15.72 -15.59
C THR A 203 24.46 14.31 -15.53
N TYR A 204 25.79 14.22 -15.50
CA TYR A 204 26.50 12.94 -15.41
C TYR A 204 26.20 12.20 -14.11
N ALA A 205 26.16 12.92 -12.97
CA ALA A 205 25.83 12.36 -11.67
C ALA A 205 24.41 11.75 -11.67
N MET A 206 23.41 12.48 -12.15
CA MET A 206 22.03 11.96 -12.30
C MET A 206 22.00 10.66 -13.11
N MET A 207 22.67 10.64 -14.27
CA MET A 207 22.71 9.44 -15.11
C MET A 207 23.38 8.26 -14.40
N GLN A 208 24.48 8.49 -13.68
CA GLN A 208 25.18 7.45 -12.92
C GLN A 208 24.31 6.87 -11.80
N ASP A 209 23.57 7.73 -11.10
CA ASP A 209 22.65 7.31 -10.05
C ASP A 209 21.54 6.40 -10.59
N ILE A 210 20.87 6.83 -11.66
CA ILE A 210 19.79 6.08 -12.29
C ILE A 210 20.30 4.73 -12.82
N LEU A 211 21.49 4.70 -13.42
CA LEU A 211 22.12 3.44 -13.85
C LEU A 211 22.53 2.56 -12.66
N ARG A 212 22.90 3.14 -11.52
CA ARG A 212 23.20 2.38 -10.31
C ARG A 212 21.93 1.77 -9.72
N TYR A 213 20.84 2.52 -9.71
CA TYR A 213 19.52 2.01 -9.34
C TYR A 213 19.09 0.86 -10.26
N GLU A 214 19.21 1.01 -11.59
CA GLU A 214 18.89 -0.05 -12.55
C GLU A 214 19.67 -1.33 -12.27
N ARG A 215 20.97 -1.23 -11.96
CA ARG A 215 21.78 -2.40 -11.61
C ARG A 215 21.35 -3.06 -10.31
N GLN A 216 20.87 -2.30 -9.34
CA GLN A 216 20.49 -2.80 -8.02
C GLN A 216 19.09 -3.41 -8.01
N TYR A 217 18.15 -2.84 -8.77
CA TYR A 217 16.74 -3.21 -8.72
C TYR A 217 16.22 -3.85 -10.01
N GLY A 218 17.03 -3.92 -11.07
CA GLY A 218 16.71 -4.52 -12.38
C GLY A 218 15.83 -3.65 -13.26
N THR A 219 15.66 -2.38 -12.89
CA THR A 219 14.51 -1.56 -13.24
C THR A 219 14.91 -0.08 -13.17
N LEU A 220 14.51 0.75 -14.12
CA LEU A 220 14.63 2.22 -14.05
C LEU A 220 13.49 2.84 -13.22
N PRO A 221 13.74 3.97 -12.54
CA PRO A 221 12.68 4.70 -11.85
C PRO A 221 11.79 5.43 -12.86
N ASN A 222 10.48 5.41 -12.64
CA ASN A 222 9.51 6.10 -13.48
C ASN A 222 9.34 7.56 -13.03
N LEU A 223 10.05 8.47 -13.69
CA LEU A 223 9.99 9.90 -13.39
C LEU A 223 8.79 10.61 -14.03
N PHE A 224 8.18 10.01 -15.06
CA PHE A 224 7.08 10.61 -15.79
C PHE A 224 5.75 10.45 -15.04
N ILE A 225 5.52 9.27 -14.46
CA ILE A 225 4.36 8.97 -13.62
C ILE A 225 4.91 8.26 -12.37
N PRO A 226 5.39 9.01 -11.36
CA PRO A 226 6.01 8.43 -10.17
C PRO A 226 4.95 7.74 -9.29
N THR A 227 4.92 6.41 -9.31
CA THR A 227 3.93 5.60 -8.59
C THR A 227 4.48 4.89 -7.37
N THR A 228 5.76 4.52 -7.35
CA THR A 228 6.40 3.89 -6.19
C THR A 228 7.07 4.93 -5.29
N PHE A 229 7.31 4.59 -4.03
CA PHE A 229 8.02 5.48 -3.11
C PHE A 229 9.41 5.85 -3.65
N ILE A 230 10.10 4.91 -4.30
CA ILE A 230 11.40 5.18 -4.90
C ILE A 230 11.29 6.10 -6.12
N ASP A 231 10.28 5.91 -6.99
CA ASP A 231 10.05 6.84 -8.11
C ASP A 231 9.84 8.27 -7.61
N LYS A 232 9.06 8.43 -6.53
CA LYS A 232 8.80 9.72 -5.89
C LYS A 232 10.07 10.33 -5.27
N LEU A 233 10.95 9.51 -4.68
CA LEU A 233 12.28 9.97 -4.24
C LEU A 233 13.14 10.45 -5.43
N PHE A 234 13.17 9.70 -6.53
CA PHE A 234 13.90 10.11 -7.73
C PHE A 234 13.31 11.38 -8.35
N TYR A 235 11.98 11.53 -8.32
CA TYR A 235 11.30 12.75 -8.72
C TYR A 235 11.69 13.94 -7.84
N ARG A 236 11.68 13.76 -6.50
CA ARG A 236 12.16 14.76 -5.54
C ARG A 236 13.58 15.20 -5.85
N LYS A 237 14.48 14.26 -6.17
CA LYS A 237 15.89 14.54 -6.46
C LYS A 237 16.06 15.39 -7.71
N TYR A 238 15.46 14.97 -8.82
CA TYR A 238 15.83 15.49 -10.13
C TYR A 238 14.84 16.50 -10.72
N ILE A 239 13.62 16.53 -10.20
CA ILE A 239 12.60 17.48 -10.62
C ILE A 239 12.45 18.58 -9.60
N GLN A 240 12.29 18.27 -8.31
CA GLN A 240 12.01 19.29 -7.31
C GLN A 240 13.30 19.94 -6.75
N SER A 241 14.31 19.16 -6.36
CA SER A 241 15.43 19.70 -5.56
C SER A 241 16.32 20.74 -6.23
N TYR A 242 16.28 20.88 -7.56
CA TYR A 242 16.99 21.96 -8.26
C TYR A 242 16.24 23.31 -8.25
N HIS A 243 14.92 23.31 -8.01
CA HIS A 243 14.07 24.51 -8.04
C HIS A 243 13.71 25.03 -6.65
N HIS A 244 13.77 24.16 -5.64
CA HIS A 244 13.40 24.47 -4.27
C HIS A 244 14.62 24.80 -3.43
N ALA A 245 14.97 26.09 -3.39
CA ALA A 245 16.06 26.59 -2.55
C ALA A 245 15.85 26.26 -1.06
N GLU A 246 14.59 26.13 -0.63
CA GLU A 246 14.20 25.69 0.71
C GLU A 246 14.74 24.30 1.06
N TYR A 247 14.89 23.38 0.11
CA TYR A 247 15.44 22.06 0.37
C TYR A 247 16.91 22.09 0.77
N ALA A 248 17.67 23.05 0.23
CA ALA A 248 19.04 23.27 0.67
C ALA A 248 19.09 23.83 2.10
N ILE A 249 18.14 24.70 2.48
CA ILE A 249 18.05 25.21 3.87
C ILE A 249 17.78 24.08 4.85
N LEU A 250 16.84 23.18 4.51
CA LEU A 250 16.42 22.10 5.41
C LEU A 250 17.49 21.01 5.55
N ALA A 251 18.24 20.73 4.49
CA ALA A 251 19.32 19.76 4.51
C ALA A 251 20.63 20.30 5.13
N ASP A 252 20.82 21.62 5.15
CA ASP A 252 21.97 22.28 5.79
C ASP A 252 21.82 22.26 7.31
N LYS A 253 22.67 21.47 7.98
CA LYS A 253 22.65 21.29 9.44
C LYS A 253 22.87 22.59 10.22
N TYR A 254 23.42 23.63 9.60
CA TYR A 254 23.58 24.94 10.21
C TYR A 254 22.38 25.84 9.92
N ARG A 255 22.01 26.02 8.63
CA ARG A 255 20.93 26.95 8.23
C ARG A 255 19.53 26.48 8.65
N VAL A 256 19.31 25.18 8.78
CA VAL A 256 18.04 24.61 9.25
C VAL A 256 17.68 25.07 10.66
N ARG A 257 18.67 25.47 11.47
CA ARG A 257 18.47 25.82 12.88
C ARG A 257 17.51 27.01 13.03
N SER A 258 17.65 28.05 12.23
CA SER A 258 16.74 29.19 12.25
C SER A 258 15.31 28.80 11.87
N TYR A 259 15.14 27.87 10.92
CA TYR A 259 13.83 27.34 10.55
C TYR A 259 13.19 26.58 11.72
N VAL A 260 13.96 25.72 12.40
CA VAL A 260 13.47 24.95 13.56
C VAL A 260 13.11 25.87 14.73
N GLU A 261 13.99 26.84 15.04
CA GLU A 261 13.74 27.83 16.10
C GLU A 261 12.44 28.60 15.86
N GLU A 262 12.20 29.06 14.62
CA GLU A 262 10.97 29.77 14.26
C GLU A 262 9.72 28.89 14.43
N LYS A 263 9.78 27.61 14.03
CA LYS A 263 8.60 26.73 13.98
C LYS A 263 8.25 26.07 15.31
N ILE A 264 9.27 25.66 16.07
CA ILE A 264 9.06 24.87 17.29
C ILE A 264 9.84 25.38 18.50
N GLY A 265 10.74 26.35 18.35
CA GLY A 265 11.51 26.92 19.45
C GLY A 265 12.95 26.39 19.55
N ALA A 266 13.85 27.24 20.07
CA ALA A 266 15.28 26.95 20.20
C ALA A 266 15.60 25.85 21.23
N GLU A 267 14.68 25.60 22.17
CA GLU A 267 14.81 24.56 23.20
C GLU A 267 14.88 23.14 22.62
N HIS A 268 14.42 22.95 21.38
CA HIS A 268 14.51 21.71 20.63
C HIS A 268 15.78 21.60 19.78
N LEU A 269 16.65 22.60 19.77
CA LEU A 269 17.93 22.51 19.08
C LEU A 269 19.02 22.02 20.05
N ILE A 270 19.90 21.17 19.53
CA ILE A 270 21.16 20.88 20.23
C ILE A 270 21.94 22.20 20.36
N PRO A 271 22.48 22.55 21.55
CA PRO A 271 23.25 23.78 21.72
C PRO A 271 24.40 23.88 20.72
N LEU A 272 24.39 24.97 19.94
CA LEU A 272 25.47 25.32 19.02
C LEU A 272 26.53 26.09 19.79
N LEU A 273 27.76 25.62 19.75
CA LEU A 273 28.90 26.27 20.40
C LEU A 273 29.62 27.19 19.42
N ASN A 274 29.80 26.77 18.17
CA ASN A 274 30.44 27.58 17.15
C ASN A 274 30.13 27.10 15.72
N PHE A 275 30.37 27.97 14.74
CA PHE A 275 30.33 27.67 13.31
C PHE A 275 31.54 28.33 12.62
N PHE A 276 32.20 27.58 11.74
CA PHE A 276 33.38 28.06 11.00
C PHE A 276 33.18 27.85 9.50
N GLU A 277 33.59 28.84 8.71
CA GLU A 277 33.54 28.75 7.26
C GLU A 277 34.80 28.10 6.67
N SER A 278 35.87 27.99 7.45
CA SER A 278 37.15 27.45 7.01
C SER A 278 37.84 26.58 8.07
N VAL A 279 38.79 25.75 7.64
CA VAL A 279 39.61 24.93 8.55
C VAL A 279 40.57 25.82 9.34
N GLU A 280 41.02 26.92 8.74
CA GLU A 280 41.91 27.91 9.36
C GLU A 280 41.24 28.59 10.56
N GLU A 281 39.97 28.98 10.43
CA GLU A 281 39.18 29.53 11.54
C GLU A 281 39.01 28.51 12.68
N LEU A 282 38.66 27.26 12.35
CA LEU A 282 38.57 26.18 13.33
C LEU A 282 39.91 25.97 14.06
N ALA A 283 41.02 25.94 13.32
CA ALA A 283 42.35 25.73 13.90
C ALA A 283 42.74 26.87 14.87
N GLN A 284 42.47 28.12 14.48
CA GLN A 284 42.73 29.28 15.33
C GLN A 284 41.88 29.29 16.60
N ASP A 285 40.62 28.90 16.50
CA ASP A 285 39.73 28.81 17.64
C ASP A 285 40.15 27.68 18.60
N ILE A 286 40.45 26.48 18.08
CA ILE A 286 40.98 25.36 18.89
C ILE A 286 42.25 25.80 19.62
N GLN A 287 43.16 26.53 18.96
CA GLN A 287 44.40 26.98 19.59
C GLN A 287 44.15 27.92 20.79
N LYS A 288 43.16 28.82 20.69
CA LYS A 288 42.83 29.80 21.74
C LYS A 288 41.93 29.23 22.82
N ASN A 289 40.99 28.38 22.42
CA ASN A 289 39.82 27.97 23.20
C ASN A 289 39.75 26.46 23.41
N ARG A 290 40.88 25.73 23.31
CA ARG A 290 40.98 24.27 23.44
C ARG A 290 40.18 23.68 24.61
N HIS A 291 40.17 24.37 25.75
CA HIS A 291 39.50 23.95 26.98
C HIS A 291 37.96 23.95 26.88
N LEU A 292 37.37 24.64 25.89
CA LEU A 292 35.93 24.66 25.62
C LEU A 292 35.47 23.46 24.78
N TYR A 293 36.41 22.73 24.15
CA TYR A 293 36.11 21.56 23.33
C TYR A 293 36.10 20.29 24.18
N LYS A 294 35.14 20.21 25.10
CA LYS A 294 34.89 19.02 25.92
C LYS A 294 33.43 18.59 25.77
N ASN A 295 33.21 17.30 25.52
CA ASN A 295 31.88 16.75 25.21
C ASN A 295 31.22 17.52 24.05
N VAL A 296 31.92 17.60 22.92
CA VAL A 296 31.43 18.28 21.72
C VAL A 296 31.43 17.34 20.52
N VAL A 297 30.58 17.63 19.55
CA VAL A 297 30.53 16.95 18.26
C VAL A 297 30.82 17.97 17.17
N ILE A 298 31.82 17.68 16.35
CA ILE A 298 32.26 18.55 15.26
C ILE A 298 31.83 17.91 13.95
N LYS A 299 31.09 18.64 13.11
CA LYS A 299 30.42 18.08 11.93
C LYS A 299 30.55 19.02 10.73
N ALA A 300 30.57 18.47 9.53
CA ALA A 300 30.30 19.27 8.34
C ALA A 300 28.79 19.53 8.21
N ASN A 301 28.40 20.72 7.76
CA ASN A 301 26.98 21.10 7.64
C ASN A 301 26.24 20.48 6.44
N HIS A 302 26.99 20.05 5.42
CA HIS A 302 26.48 19.78 4.06
C HIS A 302 26.51 18.30 3.68
N SER A 303 26.53 17.39 4.66
CA SER A 303 26.56 15.95 4.37
C SER A 303 26.05 15.06 5.50
N TRP A 304 26.07 13.75 5.24
CA TRP A 304 26.05 12.71 6.26
C TRP A 304 27.47 12.13 6.49
N ASN A 305 27.70 11.51 7.65
CA ASN A 305 28.94 10.80 8.05
C ASN A 305 30.25 11.61 7.94
N MET A 306 30.18 12.93 8.13
CA MET A 306 31.34 13.82 8.32
C MET A 306 31.25 14.40 9.73
N THR A 307 31.66 13.59 10.70
CA THR A 307 31.46 13.87 12.13
C THR A 307 32.67 13.37 12.92
N TYR A 308 33.07 14.13 13.93
CA TYR A 308 34.14 13.81 14.85
C TYR A 308 33.68 14.09 16.29
N PHE A 309 33.87 13.13 17.18
CA PHE A 309 33.42 13.19 18.56
C PHE A 309 34.58 13.51 19.49
N ILE A 310 34.36 14.41 20.44
CA ILE A 310 35.34 14.83 21.45
C ILE A 310 34.71 14.69 22.83
N THR A 311 35.15 13.72 23.61
CA THR A 311 34.61 13.44 24.96
C THR A 311 35.40 14.13 26.08
N ASP A 312 36.67 14.43 25.84
CA ASP A 312 37.51 15.18 26.77
C ASP A 312 38.40 16.15 26.00
N THR A 313 39.34 16.82 26.67
CA THR A 313 40.25 17.75 26.00
C THR A 313 41.06 17.09 24.89
N PHE A 314 41.18 17.76 23.75
CA PHE A 314 42.01 17.35 22.62
C PHE A 314 43.43 16.94 23.03
N THR A 315 43.98 15.90 22.39
CA THR A 315 45.43 15.73 22.19
C THR A 315 45.88 16.43 20.90
N ASP A 316 47.17 16.73 20.76
CA ASP A 316 47.68 17.39 19.54
C ASP A 316 47.48 16.50 18.30
N GLU A 317 47.58 15.18 18.47
CA GLU A 317 47.29 14.19 17.42
C GLU A 317 45.83 14.20 16.97
N GLN A 318 44.90 14.28 17.94
CA GLN A 318 43.46 14.39 17.64
C GLN A 318 43.14 15.68 16.88
N ILE A 319 43.80 16.80 17.23
CA ILE A 319 43.65 18.07 16.50
C ILE A 319 44.14 17.89 15.06
N MET A 320 45.33 17.32 14.85
CA MET A 320 45.84 17.10 13.49
C MET A 320 44.91 16.20 12.66
N THR A 321 44.36 15.15 13.27
CA THR A 321 43.40 14.26 12.61
C THR A 321 42.10 14.98 12.28
N LEU A 322 41.55 15.76 13.21
CA LEU A 322 40.35 16.55 13.01
C LEU A 322 40.54 17.56 11.87
N LEU A 323 41.65 18.31 11.86
CA LEU A 323 41.90 19.33 10.82
C LEU A 323 42.09 18.68 9.45
N SER A 324 42.73 17.50 9.38
CA SER A 324 42.82 16.70 8.15
C SER A 324 41.44 16.26 7.66
N HIS A 325 40.60 15.73 8.56
CA HIS A 325 39.22 15.38 8.25
C HIS A 325 38.41 16.59 7.78
N ALA A 326 38.47 17.71 8.49
CA ALA A 326 37.76 18.94 8.13
C ALA A 326 38.19 19.47 6.76
N THR A 327 39.49 19.43 6.45
CA THR A 327 40.02 19.78 5.12
C THR A 327 39.42 18.90 4.03
N HIS A 328 39.39 17.59 4.27
CA HIS A 328 38.75 16.68 3.34
C HIS A 328 37.25 16.96 3.21
N TRP A 329 36.53 17.13 4.32
CA TRP A 329 35.09 17.37 4.33
C TRP A 329 34.71 18.59 3.50
N LEU A 330 35.36 19.75 3.72
CA LEU A 330 35.07 20.97 2.97
C LEU A 330 35.45 20.88 1.49
N SER A 331 36.32 19.96 1.10
CA SER A 331 36.68 19.73 -0.31
C SER A 331 35.67 18.87 -1.09
N VAL A 332 34.74 18.18 -0.40
CA VAL A 332 33.84 17.21 -1.02
C VAL A 332 32.54 17.90 -1.47
N ASN A 333 32.26 17.87 -2.77
CA ASN A 333 30.92 18.17 -3.26
C ASN A 333 29.97 17.00 -2.94
N HIS A 334 29.25 17.10 -1.83
CA HIS A 334 28.40 16.02 -1.34
C HIS A 334 27.24 15.71 -2.29
N SER A 335 26.61 16.74 -2.87
CA SER A 335 25.52 16.60 -3.86
C SER A 335 25.91 15.65 -5.00
N LEU A 336 27.10 15.81 -5.56
CA LEU A 336 27.59 14.93 -6.63
C LEU A 336 28.02 13.55 -6.12
N ARG A 337 28.59 13.47 -4.91
CA ARG A 337 29.06 12.21 -4.32
C ARG A 337 27.90 11.27 -3.95
N SER A 338 26.87 11.78 -3.31
CA SER A 338 25.71 10.99 -2.86
C SER A 338 24.55 10.98 -3.86
N TYR A 339 24.66 11.82 -4.90
CA TYR A 339 23.64 12.05 -5.92
C TYR A 339 22.38 12.68 -5.32
N GLU A 340 22.53 13.69 -4.47
CA GLU A 340 21.44 14.32 -3.71
C GLU A 340 21.43 15.83 -3.97
N PRO A 341 20.70 16.29 -5.00
CA PRO A 341 20.81 17.66 -5.50
C PRO A 341 20.47 18.76 -4.49
N HIS A 342 19.66 18.48 -3.47
CA HIS A 342 19.35 19.45 -2.43
C HIS A 342 20.58 19.88 -1.61
N TYR A 343 21.69 19.14 -1.64
CA TYR A 343 22.96 19.60 -1.04
C TYR A 343 23.74 20.57 -1.93
N HIS A 344 23.34 20.80 -3.19
CA HIS A 344 24.13 21.55 -4.18
C HIS A 344 24.35 23.01 -3.77
N ASN A 345 23.31 23.66 -3.23
CA ASN A 345 23.33 25.08 -2.86
C ASN A 345 23.73 25.31 -1.39
N ILE A 346 24.34 24.32 -0.74
CA ILE A 346 24.83 24.44 0.62
C ILE A 346 26.29 24.88 0.58
N LYS A 347 26.61 26.01 1.21
CA LYS A 347 28.00 26.43 1.43
C LYS A 347 28.62 25.51 2.49
N PRO A 348 29.70 24.77 2.18
CA PRO A 348 30.39 23.95 3.17
C PRO A 348 30.92 24.77 4.34
N GLY A 349 30.71 24.27 5.56
CA GLY A 349 31.23 24.82 6.80
C GLY A 349 31.25 23.75 7.90
N ILE A 350 31.77 24.13 9.07
CA ILE A 350 32.00 23.24 10.20
C ILE A 350 31.16 23.72 11.39
N ILE A 351 30.36 22.82 11.94
CA ILE A 351 29.50 23.06 13.10
C ILE A 351 30.13 22.39 14.32
N VAL A 352 30.13 23.10 15.45
CA VAL A 352 30.50 22.55 16.76
C VAL A 352 29.26 22.57 17.65
N GLU A 353 28.76 21.39 18.01
CA GLU A 353 27.57 21.23 18.86
C GLU A 353 27.94 20.58 20.19
N GLN A 354 27.16 20.88 21.23
CA GLN A 354 27.21 20.15 22.48
C GLN A 354 26.88 18.67 22.22
N MET A 355 27.70 17.76 22.76
CA MET A 355 27.38 16.34 22.74
C MET A 355 26.25 16.05 23.73
N ILE A 356 25.25 15.31 23.25
CA ILE A 356 24.10 14.82 24.04
C ILE A 356 24.19 13.30 24.20
N GLY A 357 23.49 12.75 25.20
CA GLY A 357 23.59 11.36 25.62
C GLY A 357 24.63 11.13 26.73
N LYS A 358 24.57 9.98 27.41
CA LYS A 358 25.54 9.67 28.47
C LYS A 358 26.87 9.36 27.78
N GLY A 359 27.75 10.37 27.74
CA GLY A 359 29.13 10.24 27.32
C GLY A 359 29.82 9.03 27.98
N ILE A 360 30.86 8.53 27.32
CA ILE A 360 31.68 7.38 27.72
C ILE A 360 31.84 7.33 29.24
N LYS A 361 31.17 6.38 29.89
CA LYS A 361 31.52 5.99 31.26
C LYS A 361 32.66 4.99 31.12
N ASP A 362 33.86 5.49 31.33
CA ASP A 362 35.11 4.75 31.44
C ASP A 362 35.70 4.25 30.11
N ASN A 363 37.04 4.16 30.06
CA ASN A 363 37.87 3.76 28.91
C ASN A 363 37.63 2.34 28.38
N THR A 364 36.45 1.77 28.62
CA THR A 364 35.93 0.54 28.06
C THR A 364 34.79 0.87 27.10
N SER A 365 35.14 1.43 25.95
CA SER A 365 34.50 1.21 24.64
C SER A 365 32.97 1.04 24.58
N GLN A 366 32.16 1.84 25.27
CA GLN A 366 30.70 1.86 25.02
C GLN A 366 30.14 3.25 25.28
N PHE A 367 29.91 4.00 24.19
CA PHE A 367 29.01 5.13 24.21
C PHE A 367 27.62 4.61 24.62
N SER A 368 26.92 5.24 25.57
CA SER A 368 25.49 4.96 25.71
C SER A 368 24.85 5.49 24.44
N ILE A 369 24.48 4.61 23.52
CA ILE A 369 24.09 5.06 22.20
C ILE A 369 22.64 5.54 22.30
N LEU A 370 22.40 6.80 21.95
CA LEU A 370 21.06 7.36 21.89
C LEU A 370 20.17 6.52 20.97
N ASP A 371 18.93 6.33 21.40
CA ASP A 371 17.88 5.79 20.52
C ASP A 371 17.62 6.80 19.39
N ASP A 372 17.49 6.31 18.16
CA ASP A 372 17.13 7.14 17.01
C ASP A 372 15.62 7.06 16.77
N TYR A 373 14.98 8.22 16.75
CA TYR A 373 13.55 8.37 16.48
C TYR A 373 13.36 8.99 15.09
N ARG A 374 13.09 8.18 14.08
CA ARG A 374 12.97 8.64 12.69
C ARG A 374 11.51 8.68 12.26
N ILE A 375 10.98 9.87 12.02
CA ILE A 375 9.58 10.07 11.62
C ILE A 375 9.55 10.40 10.13
N TYR A 376 9.13 9.44 9.32
CA TYR A 376 8.80 9.67 7.91
C TYR A 376 7.42 10.31 7.86
N ALA A 377 7.38 11.61 7.55
CA ALA A 377 6.22 12.45 7.69
C ALA A 377 5.67 12.81 6.29
N PHE A 378 4.37 12.61 6.09
CA PHE A 378 3.69 12.77 4.80
C PHE A 378 2.48 13.71 4.94
N ARG A 379 2.56 14.88 4.31
CA ARG A 379 1.47 15.85 4.26
C ARG A 379 0.43 15.40 3.24
N GLN A 380 -0.81 15.33 3.66
CA GLN A 380 -1.93 15.02 2.78
C GLN A 380 -2.46 16.30 2.11
N PRO A 381 -3.17 16.19 0.96
CA PRO A 381 -3.75 17.35 0.27
C PRO A 381 -4.73 18.17 1.12
N ASP A 382 -5.35 17.57 2.12
CA ASP A 382 -6.23 18.25 3.10
C ASP A 382 -5.47 18.86 4.29
N ASN A 383 -4.13 18.88 4.22
CA ASN A 383 -3.19 19.26 5.27
C ASN A 383 -3.11 18.32 6.48
N SER A 384 -3.85 17.21 6.50
CA SER A 384 -3.66 16.18 7.53
C SER A 384 -2.30 15.49 7.40
N MET A 385 -1.89 14.77 8.45
CA MET A 385 -0.61 14.08 8.51
C MET A 385 -0.77 12.57 8.52
N GLN A 386 0.09 11.93 7.75
CA GLN A 386 0.38 10.51 7.86
C GLN A 386 1.85 10.31 8.17
N TYR A 387 2.18 9.21 8.85
CA TYR A 387 3.53 8.96 9.31
C TYR A 387 3.88 7.47 9.37
N LEU A 388 5.15 7.21 9.09
CA LEU A 388 5.84 5.99 9.48
C LEU A 388 6.91 6.36 10.51
N ILE A 389 6.81 5.78 11.70
CA ILE A 389 7.80 5.94 12.76
C ILE A 389 8.73 4.75 12.72
N HIS A 390 10.03 5.00 12.66
CA HIS A 390 11.08 4.01 12.68
C HIS A 390 11.97 4.27 13.90
N LEU A 391 11.80 3.43 14.91
CA LEU A 391 12.60 3.45 16.13
C LEU A 391 13.81 2.56 15.95
N THR A 392 14.99 3.07 16.26
CA THR A 392 16.19 2.23 16.39
C THR A 392 16.70 2.34 17.82
N SER A 393 16.67 1.23 18.54
CA SER A 393 17.27 1.13 19.87
C SER A 393 18.52 0.28 19.83
N ARG A 394 19.51 0.63 20.65
CA ARG A 394 20.76 -0.12 20.74
C ARG A 394 20.92 -0.64 22.16
N GLU A 395 21.04 -1.96 22.31
CA GLU A 395 21.26 -2.54 23.63
C GLU A 395 22.75 -2.48 23.97
N ASN A 396 23.05 -2.02 25.20
CA ASN A 396 24.39 -1.66 25.65
C ASN A 396 25.46 -2.76 25.52
N ASN A 397 25.10 -4.04 25.28
CA ASN A 397 26.03 -5.16 25.38
C ASN A 397 26.35 -5.89 24.07
N GLN A 398 25.79 -5.51 22.92
CA GLN A 398 25.94 -6.33 21.68
C GLN A 398 26.25 -5.56 20.39
N ASP A 399 26.40 -4.23 20.41
CA ASP A 399 26.48 -3.39 19.19
C ASP A 399 25.35 -3.67 18.18
N GLN A 400 24.27 -4.32 18.62
CA GLN A 400 23.16 -4.73 17.80
C GLN A 400 22.09 -3.65 17.83
N GLU A 401 21.70 -3.21 16.64
CA GLU A 401 20.62 -2.25 16.46
C GLU A 401 19.30 -3.00 16.28
N TYR A 402 18.33 -2.71 17.13
CA TYR A 402 16.98 -3.23 17.01
C TYR A 402 16.03 -2.19 16.44
N ARG A 403 15.10 -2.62 15.60
CA ARG A 403 14.24 -1.75 14.80
C ARG A 403 12.77 -2.09 15.02
N SER A 404 11.96 -1.07 15.25
CA SER A 404 10.49 -1.17 15.33
C SER A 404 9.84 -0.12 14.44
N TYR A 405 8.69 -0.46 13.86
CA TYR A 405 7.97 0.40 12.94
C TYR A 405 6.54 0.63 13.42
N TYR A 406 6.00 1.83 13.24
CA TYR A 406 4.60 2.15 13.54
C TYR A 406 4.02 2.98 12.39
N LEU A 407 2.83 2.61 11.93
CA LEU A 407 2.21 3.22 10.75
C LEU A 407 0.90 3.90 11.16
N ASN A 408 0.87 5.24 11.09
CA ASN A 408 -0.29 6.10 11.40
C ASN A 408 -0.93 5.92 12.80
N ASN A 409 -0.40 5.04 13.64
CA ASN A 409 -0.91 4.76 14.98
C ASN A 409 0.23 4.37 15.91
N LEU A 410 0.10 4.67 17.20
CA LEU A 410 1.07 4.33 18.26
C LEU A 410 0.57 3.19 19.16
N ASN A 411 -0.44 2.44 18.72
CA ASN A 411 -1.01 1.36 19.53
C ASN A 411 -0.38 0.01 19.18
N GLU A 412 -0.08 -0.20 17.90
CA GLU A 412 0.40 -1.48 17.37
C GLU A 412 1.66 -1.27 16.55
N CYS A 413 2.68 -2.10 16.80
CA CYS A 413 3.86 -2.17 15.95
C CYS A 413 3.45 -2.76 14.60
N TYR A 414 3.90 -2.15 13.50
CA TYR A 414 3.67 -2.64 12.16
C TYR A 414 4.40 -3.97 11.95
N ILE A 415 3.65 -5.03 11.62
CA ILE A 415 4.21 -6.37 11.40
C ILE A 415 4.06 -6.73 9.92
N ASP A 416 5.14 -7.25 9.35
CA ASP A 416 5.18 -7.83 8.01
C ASP A 416 6.00 -9.13 8.06
N ASP A 417 5.59 -10.15 7.31
CA ASP A 417 6.22 -11.48 7.28
C ASP A 417 7.70 -11.47 6.89
N SER A 418 8.14 -10.45 6.13
CA SER A 418 9.54 -10.29 5.77
C SER A 418 10.32 -9.56 6.85
N LEU A 419 9.70 -8.65 7.63
CA LEU A 419 10.33 -8.00 8.78
C LEU A 419 10.51 -8.97 9.94
N SER A 420 9.53 -9.82 10.21
CA SER A 420 9.59 -10.81 11.31
C SER A 420 10.72 -11.83 11.15
N LYS A 421 11.25 -12.00 9.93
CA LYS A 421 12.40 -12.86 9.61
C LYS A 421 13.75 -12.18 9.82
N ILE A 422 13.77 -10.96 10.32
CA ILE A 422 15.00 -10.18 10.51
C ILE A 422 15.32 -10.17 12.00
N ASP A 423 16.47 -10.72 12.36
CA ASP A 423 16.89 -10.83 13.76
C ASP A 423 16.97 -9.48 14.49
N THR A 424 17.20 -8.40 13.75
CA THR A 424 17.23 -7.02 14.27
C THR A 424 15.86 -6.34 14.32
N TYR A 425 14.80 -6.98 13.86
CA TYR A 425 13.44 -6.44 13.98
C TYR A 425 12.86 -6.83 15.35
N GLN A 426 12.29 -5.85 16.05
CA GLN A 426 11.64 -6.06 17.34
C GLN A 426 10.23 -5.47 17.32
N GLN A 427 9.27 -6.25 17.83
CA GLN A 427 7.95 -5.76 18.16
C GLN A 427 8.00 -5.12 19.54
N LYS A 428 8.45 -3.86 19.60
CA LYS A 428 8.51 -3.11 20.85
C LYS A 428 7.08 -2.78 21.29
N LYS A 429 6.70 -3.14 22.51
CA LYS A 429 5.45 -2.65 23.09
C LYS A 429 5.69 -1.25 23.65
N LEU A 430 4.86 -0.29 23.26
CA LEU A 430 5.01 1.08 23.75
C LEU A 430 4.57 1.16 25.23
N THR A 431 5.45 1.70 26.07
CA THR A 431 5.09 2.13 27.42
C THR A 431 4.31 3.44 27.36
N PRO A 432 3.52 3.81 28.40
CA PRO A 432 2.83 5.10 28.42
C PRO A 432 3.76 6.29 28.20
N ASP A 433 4.94 6.27 28.81
CA ASP A 433 5.94 7.36 28.67
C ASP A 433 6.48 7.45 27.25
N LEU A 434 6.79 6.31 26.62
CA LEU A 434 7.27 6.28 25.24
C LEU A 434 6.17 6.70 24.27
N HIS A 435 4.91 6.31 24.53
CA HIS A 435 3.77 6.77 23.74
C HIS A 435 3.62 8.30 23.81
N LEU A 436 3.73 8.89 25.01
CA LEU A 436 3.67 10.33 25.19
C LEU A 436 4.83 11.04 24.47
N LEU A 437 6.05 10.52 24.59
CA LEU A 437 7.24 11.03 23.92
C LEU A 437 7.06 11.05 22.39
N LEU A 438 6.62 9.93 21.81
CA LEU A 438 6.37 9.83 20.37
C LEU A 438 5.24 10.76 19.92
N SER A 439 4.19 10.89 20.73
CA SER A 439 3.09 11.82 20.45
C SER A 439 3.57 13.27 20.39
N GLN A 440 4.47 13.67 21.30
CA GLN A 440 5.09 14.99 21.27
C GLN A 440 5.95 15.19 20.03
N MET A 441 6.79 14.21 19.66
CA MET A 441 7.60 14.28 18.45
C MET A 441 6.75 14.37 17.18
N LEU A 442 5.58 13.71 17.13
CA LEU A 442 4.64 13.83 16.01
C LEU A 442 4.05 15.24 15.89
N ILE A 443 3.65 15.86 17.01
CA ILE A 443 3.16 17.25 17.03
C ILE A 443 4.24 18.23 16.55
N LEU A 444 5.49 18.03 16.98
CA LEU A 444 6.62 18.86 16.55
C LEU A 444 6.92 18.64 15.05
N SER A 445 6.89 17.38 14.60
CA SER A 445 7.11 17.00 13.20
C SER A 445 6.06 17.59 12.26
N ASP A 446 4.79 17.65 12.70
CA ASP A 446 3.72 18.28 11.95
C ASP A 446 4.01 19.77 11.68
N LYS A 447 4.41 20.52 12.70
CA LYS A 447 4.80 21.94 12.57
C LYS A 447 6.01 22.12 11.64
N LEU A 448 6.98 21.22 11.73
CA LEU A 448 8.20 21.24 10.93
C LEU A 448 7.97 20.85 9.46
N LEU A 449 6.93 20.09 9.12
CA LEU A 449 6.62 19.72 7.74
C LEU A 449 5.74 20.77 7.04
N SER A 450 5.66 21.99 7.55
CA SER A 450 4.87 23.06 6.94
C SER A 450 5.46 23.48 5.59
N GLY A 451 4.67 23.38 4.52
CA GLY A 451 5.06 23.78 3.16
C GLY A 451 5.81 22.72 2.36
N ILE A 452 5.82 21.46 2.83
CA ILE A 452 6.45 20.33 2.15
C ILE A 452 5.54 19.12 2.26
N ASP A 453 5.44 18.37 1.18
CA ASP A 453 4.68 17.12 1.04
C ASP A 453 5.31 15.92 1.79
N PHE A 454 6.64 15.86 1.87
CA PHE A 454 7.36 14.76 2.51
C PHE A 454 8.75 15.15 3.02
N ALA A 455 9.09 14.64 4.20
CA ALA A 455 10.46 14.51 4.70
C ALA A 455 10.54 13.44 5.80
N ARG A 456 11.73 12.87 6.00
CA ARG A 456 12.04 12.16 7.25
C ARG A 456 12.65 13.14 8.24
N ILE A 457 12.13 13.18 9.46
CA ILE A 457 12.58 14.06 10.54
C ILE A 457 13.15 13.17 11.64
N ASP A 458 14.42 13.39 11.96
CA ASP A 458 15.15 12.61 12.95
C ASP A 458 15.21 13.36 14.27
N TRP A 459 14.92 12.65 15.37
CA TRP A 459 14.88 13.20 16.72
C TRP A 459 15.77 12.40 17.67
N TYR A 460 16.29 13.11 18.66
CA TYR A 460 16.93 12.55 19.85
C TYR A 460 16.11 12.86 21.10
N TYR A 461 16.25 12.02 22.10
CA TYR A 461 15.71 12.25 23.43
C TYR A 461 16.81 12.03 24.47
N ASP A 462 17.13 13.07 25.23
CA ASP A 462 18.16 13.02 26.28
C ASP A 462 17.80 13.96 27.42
N ASN A 463 18.03 13.54 28.66
CA ASN A 463 17.75 14.32 29.88
C ASN A 463 16.36 14.99 29.87
N GLU A 464 15.32 14.21 29.56
CA GLU A 464 13.92 14.65 29.51
C GLU A 464 13.61 15.73 28.45
N LYS A 465 14.50 15.90 27.47
CA LYS A 465 14.33 16.87 26.37
C LYS A 465 14.35 16.19 25.01
N ILE A 466 13.51 16.69 24.11
CA ILE A 466 13.45 16.30 22.70
C ILE A 466 14.32 17.26 21.90
N PHE A 467 15.28 16.72 21.16
CA PHE A 467 16.15 17.49 20.27
C PHE A 467 15.92 17.10 18.82
N PHE A 468 15.73 18.10 17.96
CA PHE A 468 15.80 17.95 16.52
C PHE A 468 17.22 17.59 16.10
N SER A 469 17.36 16.57 15.24
CA SER A 469 18.63 16.15 14.66
C SER A 469 18.79 16.66 13.23
N GLU A 470 17.96 16.19 12.29
CA GLU A 470 18.04 16.59 10.88
C GLU A 470 16.74 16.34 10.12
N PHE A 471 16.57 17.07 9.02
CA PHE A 471 15.72 16.65 7.92
C PHE A 471 16.48 15.73 6.98
N THR A 472 15.81 14.71 6.46
CA THR A 472 16.28 13.90 5.34
C THR A 472 15.21 13.90 4.25
N LEU A 473 15.50 14.63 3.17
CA LEU A 473 14.59 14.78 2.03
C LEU A 473 14.61 13.58 1.08
N THR A 474 15.75 12.88 0.98
CA THR A 474 15.87 11.67 0.17
C THR A 474 16.53 10.52 0.92
N PRO A 475 15.79 9.82 1.81
CA PRO A 475 16.33 8.74 2.60
C PRO A 475 17.10 7.71 1.77
N ALA A 476 18.30 7.33 2.25
CA ALA A 476 19.24 6.44 1.58
C ALA A 476 19.57 6.85 0.12
N ALA A 477 19.42 8.13 -0.24
CA ALA A 477 19.55 8.65 -1.59
C ALA A 477 18.66 7.92 -2.63
N GLY A 478 17.52 7.36 -2.22
CA GLY A 478 16.65 6.56 -3.09
C GLY A 478 17.06 5.08 -3.24
N ARG A 479 18.02 4.60 -2.45
CA ARG A 479 18.54 3.23 -2.49
C ARG A 479 18.18 2.45 -1.23
N MET A 480 16.89 2.49 -0.88
CA MET A 480 16.36 1.88 0.34
C MET A 480 16.69 0.37 0.37
N PRO A 481 17.40 -0.12 1.39
CA PRO A 481 17.74 -1.54 1.50
C PRO A 481 16.48 -2.36 1.79
N ARG A 482 16.15 -3.31 0.91
CA ARG A 482 14.96 -4.18 1.04
C ARG A 482 14.91 -4.93 2.38
N LYS A 483 16.07 -5.19 2.99
CA LYS A 483 16.17 -5.76 4.33
C LYS A 483 15.46 -4.86 5.35
N PHE A 484 15.64 -3.56 5.34
CA PHE A 484 15.03 -2.67 6.36
C PHE A 484 13.72 -2.02 5.89
N PHE A 485 13.40 -2.13 4.61
CA PHE A 485 12.21 -1.54 4.00
C PHE A 485 11.63 -2.54 3.02
N PRO A 486 10.78 -3.47 3.49
CA PRO A 486 10.19 -4.47 2.63
C PRO A 486 9.21 -3.84 1.64
N PRO A 487 8.84 -4.55 0.56
CA PRO A 487 7.94 -4.04 -0.47
C PRO A 487 6.62 -3.47 0.06
N GLU A 488 5.95 -4.14 1.00
CA GLU A 488 4.67 -3.67 1.56
C GLU A 488 4.83 -2.38 2.37
N LEU A 489 5.90 -2.24 3.16
CA LEU A 489 6.17 -1.00 3.87
C LEU A 489 6.44 0.16 2.91
N MET A 490 7.22 -0.08 1.85
CA MET A 490 7.46 0.92 0.80
C MET A 490 6.19 1.25 -0.01
N LYS A 491 5.27 0.29 -0.17
CA LYS A 491 3.97 0.51 -0.79
C LYS A 491 3.12 1.45 0.05
N HIS A 492 3.02 1.22 1.36
CA HIS A 492 2.36 2.15 2.27
C HIS A 492 2.97 3.55 2.17
N MET A 493 4.30 3.67 2.26
CA MET A 493 4.97 4.98 2.11
C MET A 493 4.66 5.66 0.76
N SER A 494 4.48 4.88 -0.30
CA SER A 494 4.07 5.43 -1.59
C SER A 494 2.64 5.95 -1.55
N GLU A 495 1.70 5.20 -0.98
CA GLU A 495 0.29 5.58 -0.86
C GLU A 495 0.12 6.85 -0.03
N MET A 496 0.90 7.01 1.04
CA MET A 496 0.87 8.20 1.90
C MET A 496 1.45 9.47 1.23
N TRP A 497 2.38 9.32 0.28
CA TRP A 497 3.07 10.48 -0.32
C TRP A 497 2.34 11.00 -1.55
N HIS A 498 1.59 12.09 -1.40
CA HIS A 498 1.04 12.85 -2.52
C HIS A 498 2.06 13.90 -2.98
N LEU A 499 2.74 13.65 -4.11
CA LEU A 499 3.71 14.61 -4.65
C LEU A 499 3.04 15.94 -4.95
N ASP A 500 3.56 17.00 -4.36
CA ASP A 500 3.13 18.34 -4.70
C ASP A 500 3.71 18.73 -6.08
N SER A 501 2.83 18.71 -7.09
CA SER A 501 3.17 19.11 -8.45
C SER A 501 3.03 20.62 -8.69
N SER A 502 2.44 21.36 -7.74
CA SER A 502 2.27 22.82 -7.84
C SER A 502 3.60 23.56 -7.69
N LEU A 503 4.56 22.91 -7.03
CA LEU A 503 5.95 23.32 -6.88
C LEU A 503 6.73 23.38 -8.20
N ASN A 504 6.22 22.80 -9.29
CA ASN A 504 6.89 22.74 -10.60
C ASN A 504 6.44 23.82 -11.61
N LYS A 505 5.65 24.82 -11.18
CA LYS A 505 5.10 25.84 -12.08
C LYS A 505 6.08 26.96 -12.42
#